data_AF-A0A2V6TX70-F1
#
_entry.id   AF-A0A2V6TX70-F1
#
_cell.length_a   1.000
_cell.length_b   1.000
_cell.length_c   1.000
_cell.angle_alpha   90.00
_cell.angle_beta   90.00
_cell.angle_gamma   90.00
#
_symmetry.space_group_name_H-M   'P 1'
#
loop_
_entity.id
_entity.type
_entity.pdbx_description
1 polymer ?
#
loop_
_entity_poly.entity_id
_entity_poly.type
_entity_poly.pdbx_seq_one_letter_code
_entity_poly.pdbx_strand_id
1 'polypeptide(L)'
;LAENWCGDVHRNSPLIAHVCEAMQGCDLRVFFRDKEADLRDTFLNNGYQSIPVVVFFDKDWNEIGRWLERSHAATGKAAQIRAKTVDVASKDQADAAMAEMRKQVGDAYTVSGGPLWRAAATEMRLVLENRLGLAPKK
;
A
#
# COMPACT_ATOMS: atom_id res chain seq x y z
N LEU A 1 -9.68 -2.51 -1.78
CA LEU A 1 -10.39 -1.76 -0.70
C LEU A 1 -9.66 -0.47 -0.41
N ALA A 2 -10.37 0.65 -0.33
CA ALA A 2 -9.78 1.97 -0.17
C ALA A 2 -10.75 2.91 0.57
N GLU A 3 -10.21 4.00 1.13
CA GLU A 3 -10.97 5.12 1.68
C GLU A 3 -10.25 6.44 1.44
N ASN A 4 -11.03 7.50 1.20
CA ASN A 4 -10.52 8.85 0.92
C ASN A 4 -9.97 9.58 2.16
N TRP A 5 -10.00 8.96 3.34
CA TRP A 5 -9.39 9.51 4.55
C TRP A 5 -8.00 8.91 4.82
N CYS A 6 -7.63 7.83 4.12
CA CYS A 6 -6.38 7.12 4.37
C CYS A 6 -5.21 7.70 3.57
N GLY A 7 -4.15 8.13 4.25
CA GLY A 7 -2.95 8.68 3.59
C GLY A 7 -2.24 7.68 2.68
N ASP A 8 -2.18 6.39 3.05
CA ASP A 8 -1.57 5.35 2.22
C ASP A 8 -2.39 5.04 0.96
N VAL A 9 -3.72 5.21 1.03
CA VAL A 9 -4.59 5.11 -0.16
C VAL A 9 -4.23 6.22 -1.15
N HIS A 10 -4.20 7.49 -0.72
CA HIS A 10 -3.86 8.59 -1.61
C HIS A 10 -2.49 8.44 -2.27
N ARG A 11 -1.51 7.90 -1.54
CA ARG A 11 -0.15 7.71 -2.05
C ARG A 11 -0.09 6.60 -3.08
N ASN A 12 -0.81 5.50 -2.88
CA ASN A 12 -0.63 4.29 -3.68
C ASN A 12 -1.71 4.11 -4.76
N SER A 13 -2.90 4.69 -4.64
CA SER A 13 -3.97 4.54 -5.64
C SER A 13 -3.57 4.95 -7.06
N PRO A 14 -2.88 6.09 -7.30
CA PRO A 14 -2.42 6.43 -8.65
C PRO A 14 -1.43 5.42 -9.22
N LEU A 15 -0.52 4.90 -8.38
CA LEU A 15 0.42 3.86 -8.77
C LEU A 15 -0.33 2.57 -9.17
N ILE A 16 -1.32 2.15 -8.38
CA ILE A 16 -2.12 0.95 -8.63
C ILE A 16 -2.88 1.09 -9.96
N ALA A 17 -3.47 2.26 -10.21
CA ALA A 17 -4.13 2.56 -11.49
C ALA A 17 -3.16 2.42 -12.66
N HIS A 18 -1.97 3.03 -12.59
CA HIS A 18 -0.96 2.92 -13.64
C HIS A 18 -0.44 1.50 -13.87
N VAL A 19 -0.31 0.70 -12.82
CA VAL A 19 0.06 -0.72 -12.95
C VAL A 19 -1.01 -1.47 -13.74
N CYS A 20 -2.30 -1.23 -13.46
CA CYS A 20 -3.39 -1.87 -14.20
C CYS A 20 -3.49 -1.37 -15.64
N GLU A 21 -3.35 -0.06 -15.88
CA GLU A 21 -3.33 0.52 -17.24
C GLU A 21 -2.22 -0.07 -18.12
N ALA A 22 -1.06 -0.38 -17.53
CA ALA A 22 0.06 -0.99 -18.23
C ALA A 22 -0.16 -2.49 -18.55
N MET A 23 -1.15 -3.13 -17.93
CA MET A 23 -1.47 -4.55 -18.11
C MET A 23 -2.65 -4.69 -19.08
N GLN A 24 -2.38 -5.23 -20.28
CA GLN A 24 -3.43 -5.46 -21.27
C GLN A 24 -4.53 -6.38 -20.71
N GLY A 25 -5.78 -5.90 -20.72
CA GLY A 25 -6.93 -6.65 -20.21
C GLY A 25 -7.13 -6.61 -18.70
N CYS A 26 -6.36 -5.79 -17.97
CA CYS A 26 -6.60 -5.55 -16.55
C CYS A 26 -7.83 -4.65 -16.33
N ASP A 27 -8.71 -5.05 -15.41
CA ASP A 27 -9.85 -4.26 -14.92
C ASP A 27 -9.61 -3.90 -13.44
N LEU A 28 -9.69 -2.61 -13.11
CA LEU A 28 -9.51 -2.11 -11.74
C LEU A 28 -10.88 -1.79 -11.12
N ARG A 29 -11.24 -2.55 -10.07
CA ARG A 29 -12.44 -2.32 -9.28
C ARG A 29 -12.10 -1.82 -7.88
N VAL A 30 -12.67 -0.69 -7.50
CA VAL A 30 -12.43 -0.06 -6.18
C VAL A 30 -13.70 -0.13 -5.35
N PHE A 31 -13.54 -0.69 -4.15
CA PHE A 31 -14.59 -0.82 -3.15
C PHE A 31 -14.21 -0.03 -1.90
N PHE A 32 -15.19 0.64 -1.29
CA PHE A 32 -15.03 1.36 -0.04
C PHE A 32 -14.98 0.37 1.12
N ARG A 33 -13.88 0.40 1.88
CA ARG A 33 -13.65 -0.49 3.03
C ARG A 33 -14.80 -0.43 4.03
N ASP A 34 -15.32 0.77 4.28
CA ASP A 34 -16.31 1.02 5.32
C ASP A 34 -17.71 0.54 4.90
N LYS A 35 -17.94 0.31 3.59
CA LYS A 35 -19.19 -0.22 3.04
C LYS A 35 -19.17 -1.74 2.82
N GLU A 36 -18.00 -2.32 2.59
CA GLU A 36 -17.83 -3.75 2.30
C GLU A 36 -17.18 -4.51 3.48
N ALA A 37 -17.97 -4.76 4.53
CA ALA A 37 -17.46 -5.38 5.77
C ALA A 37 -16.97 -6.82 5.57
N ASP A 38 -17.64 -7.59 4.71
CA ASP A 38 -17.26 -8.95 4.33
C ASP A 38 -15.89 -9.01 3.63
N LEU A 39 -15.65 -8.12 2.67
CA LEU A 39 -14.36 -7.98 2.00
C LEU A 39 -13.29 -7.50 3.00
N ARG A 40 -13.60 -6.48 3.81
CA ARG A 40 -12.68 -5.96 4.83
C ARG A 40 -12.19 -7.06 5.77
N ASP A 41 -13.10 -7.89 6.28
CA ASP A 41 -12.77 -8.94 7.25
C ASP A 41 -12.11 -10.17 6.59
N THR A 42 -12.29 -10.35 5.28
CA THR A 42 -11.57 -11.37 4.48
C THR A 42 -10.10 -11.04 4.27
N PHE A 43 -9.76 -9.74 4.14
CA PHE A 43 -8.43 -9.27 3.73
C PHE A 43 -7.66 -8.55 4.86
N LEU A 44 -7.76 -9.08 6.09
CA LEU A 44 -7.00 -8.55 7.22
C LEU A 44 -5.49 -8.68 6.99
N ASN A 45 -4.77 -7.60 7.28
CA ASN A 45 -3.31 -7.56 7.30
C ASN A 45 -2.83 -7.86 8.72
N ASN A 46 -2.47 -9.11 9.02
CA ASN A 46 -2.06 -9.53 10.38
C ASN A 46 -3.09 -9.14 11.47
N GLY A 47 -4.38 -9.33 11.18
CA GLY A 47 -5.49 -8.96 12.07
C GLY A 47 -5.93 -7.49 11.98
N TYR A 48 -5.19 -6.64 11.27
CA TYR A 48 -5.54 -5.23 11.07
C TYR A 48 -6.36 -5.03 9.80
N GLN A 49 -7.34 -4.13 9.88
CA GLN A 49 -8.16 -3.71 8.74
C GLN A 49 -7.43 -2.63 7.91
N SER A 50 -6.18 -2.91 7.51
CA SER A 50 -5.31 -2.02 6.74
C SER A 50 -5.88 -1.69 5.37
N ILE A 51 -5.60 -0.49 4.86
CA ILE A 51 -5.90 -0.07 3.49
C ILE A 51 -4.76 0.79 2.91
N PRO A 52 -4.55 0.79 1.59
CA PRO A 52 -5.30 0.03 0.58
C PRO A 52 -5.06 -1.48 0.65
N VAL A 53 -6.08 -2.27 0.33
CA VAL A 53 -5.93 -3.70 0.02
C VAL A 53 -6.05 -3.85 -1.49
N VAL A 54 -5.02 -4.41 -2.13
CA VAL A 54 -5.03 -4.77 -3.55
C VAL A 54 -5.02 -6.28 -3.65
N VAL A 55 -6.03 -6.84 -4.31
CA VAL A 55 -6.16 -8.28 -4.56
C VAL A 55 -6.22 -8.49 -6.05
N PHE A 56 -5.36 -9.36 -6.56
CA PHE A 56 -5.29 -9.71 -7.97
C PHE A 56 -6.06 -11.01 -8.20
N PHE A 57 -6.91 -11.02 -9.21
CA PHE A 57 -7.69 -12.18 -9.63
C PHE A 57 -7.40 -12.51 -11.09
N ASP A 58 -7.47 -13.79 -11.45
CA ASP A 58 -7.47 -14.21 -12.84
C ASP A 58 -8.87 -14.06 -13.47
N LYS A 59 -8.99 -14.42 -14.76
CA LYS A 59 -10.25 -14.33 -15.51
C LYS A 59 -11.38 -15.21 -14.96
N ASP A 60 -11.06 -16.22 -14.16
CA ASP A 60 -12.00 -17.18 -13.58
C ASP A 60 -12.26 -16.85 -12.10
N TRP A 61 -11.85 -15.67 -11.64
CA TRP A 61 -11.98 -15.17 -10.26
C TRP A 61 -11.18 -15.97 -9.22
N ASN A 62 -10.14 -16.68 -9.63
CA ASN A 62 -9.20 -17.25 -8.67
C ASN A 62 -8.25 -16.18 -8.16
N GLU A 63 -8.05 -16.14 -6.85
CA GLU A 63 -7.10 -15.21 -6.24
C GLU A 63 -5.65 -15.58 -6.62
N ILE A 64 -4.99 -14.65 -7.30
CA ILE A 64 -3.58 -14.73 -7.65
C ILE A 64 -2.75 -14.32 -6.43
N GLY A 65 -3.06 -13.17 -5.82
CA GLY A 65 -2.36 -12.72 -4.62
C GLY A 65 -2.75 -11.33 -4.18
N ARG A 66 -2.07 -10.86 -3.13
CA ARG A 66 -2.42 -9.64 -2.41
C ARG A 66 -1.21 -8.73 -2.25
N TRP A 67 -1.44 -7.43 -2.32
CA TRP A 67 -0.52 -6.40 -1.88
C TRP A 67 -1.25 -5.48 -0.89
N LEU A 68 -0.70 -5.32 0.32
CA LEU A 68 -1.41 -4.76 1.46
C LEU A 68 -0.72 -3.49 1.98
N GLU A 69 -1.51 -2.42 2.11
CA GLU A 69 -1.18 -1.12 2.71
C GLU A 69 -0.10 -0.33 1.96
N ARG A 70 1.14 -0.80 1.99
CA ARG A 70 2.32 -0.12 1.47
C ARG A 70 3.47 -1.10 1.32
N SER A 71 4.49 -0.70 0.56
CA SER A 71 5.68 -1.53 0.39
C SER A 71 6.48 -1.69 1.67
N HIS A 72 7.26 -2.75 1.78
CA HIS A 72 8.15 -2.97 2.93
C HIS A 72 9.14 -1.81 3.09
N ALA A 73 9.63 -1.25 1.98
CA ALA A 73 10.47 -0.06 1.99
C ALA A 73 9.74 1.16 2.60
N ALA A 74 8.47 1.37 2.25
CA ALA A 74 7.66 2.46 2.81
C ALA A 74 7.34 2.23 4.30
N THR A 75 7.02 1.00 4.71
CA THR A 75 6.84 0.63 6.12
C THR A 75 8.10 0.92 6.93
N GLY A 76 9.27 0.48 6.44
CA GLY A 76 10.55 0.75 7.09
C GLY A 76 10.85 2.25 7.19
N LYS A 77 10.59 3.01 6.13
CA LYS A 77 10.78 4.47 6.13
C LYS A 77 9.84 5.17 7.11
N ALA A 78 8.57 4.79 7.15
CA ALA A 78 7.59 5.34 8.08
C ALA A 78 7.94 5.03 9.54
N ALA A 79 8.41 3.80 9.82
CA ALA A 79 8.89 3.41 11.15
C ALA A 79 10.11 4.24 11.59
N GLN A 80 11.09 4.46 10.69
CA GLN A 80 12.25 5.31 10.97
C GLN A 80 11.87 6.76 11.27
N ILE A 81 10.88 7.31 10.55
CA ILE A 81 10.38 8.66 10.79
C ILE A 81 9.63 8.72 12.13
N ARG A 82 8.76 7.74 12.40
CA ARG A 82 8.01 7.62 13.66
C ARG A 82 8.92 7.60 14.88
N ALA A 83 10.01 6.82 14.80
CA ALA A 83 11.01 6.72 15.85
C ALA A 83 11.71 8.05 16.20
N LYS A 84 11.73 9.01 15.27
CA LYS A 84 12.34 10.34 15.44
C LYS A 84 11.33 11.45 15.69
N THR A 85 10.03 11.14 15.66
CA THR A 85 8.95 12.12 15.77
C THR A 85 8.02 11.72 16.91
N VAL A 86 7.11 10.79 16.67
CA VAL A 86 6.06 10.37 17.61
C VAL A 86 6.63 9.69 18.84
N ASP A 87 7.61 8.80 18.66
CA ASP A 87 8.11 7.96 19.77
C ASP A 87 8.97 8.73 20.79
N VAL A 88 9.45 9.92 20.41
CA VAL A 88 10.24 10.80 21.28
C VAL A 88 9.44 12.00 21.78
N ALA A 89 8.19 12.16 21.33
CA ALA A 89 7.34 13.29 21.70
C ALA A 89 6.71 13.11 23.08
N SER A 90 6.60 14.21 23.82
CA SER A 90 5.76 14.24 25.02
C SER A 90 4.28 14.20 24.66
N LYS A 91 3.41 13.87 25.63
CA LYS A 91 1.96 13.81 25.42
C LYS A 91 1.39 15.14 24.89
N ASP A 92 1.88 16.27 25.40
CA ASP A 92 1.44 17.61 25.00
C ASP A 92 1.87 17.98 23.57
N GLN A 93 2.79 17.22 22.99
CA GLN A 93 3.30 17.41 21.63
C GLN A 93 2.77 16.36 20.64
N ALA A 94 1.87 15.46 21.07
CA ALA A 94 1.45 14.31 20.27
C ALA A 94 0.90 14.71 18.89
N ASP A 95 0.00 15.69 18.83
CA ASP A 95 -0.60 16.14 17.57
C ASP A 95 0.42 16.77 16.62
N ALA A 96 1.32 17.60 17.15
CA ALA A 96 2.39 18.22 16.39
C ALA A 96 3.37 17.16 15.84
N ALA A 97 3.74 16.17 16.67
CA ALA A 97 4.61 15.08 16.26
C ALA A 97 3.97 14.19 15.17
N MET A 98 2.67 13.93 15.27
CA MET A 98 1.93 13.19 14.24
C MET A 98 1.83 14.00 12.93
N ALA A 99 1.62 15.32 13.01
CA ALA A 99 1.62 16.18 11.83
C ALA A 99 2.98 16.20 11.13
N GLU A 100 4.06 16.31 11.91
CA GLU A 100 5.43 16.25 11.39
C GLU A 100 5.77 14.88 10.77
N MET A 101 5.36 13.79 11.43
CA MET A 101 5.50 12.44 10.85
C MET A 101 4.79 12.35 9.50
N ARG A 102 3.52 12.80 9.40
CA ARG A 102 2.76 12.76 8.13
C ARG A 102 3.44 13.56 7.03
N LYS A 103 3.98 14.74 7.37
CA LYS A 103 4.73 15.60 6.44
C LYS A 103 6.00 14.91 5.95
N GLN A 104 6.84 14.40 6.85
CA GLN A 104 8.09 13.72 6.47
C GLN A 104 7.84 12.44 5.66
N VAL A 105 6.79 11.69 5.98
CA VAL A 105 6.36 10.56 5.14
C VAL A 105 5.88 11.07 3.78
N GLY A 106 5.19 12.21 3.72
CA GLY A 106 4.89 13.00 2.51
C GLY A 106 6.10 13.15 1.61
N ASP A 107 7.09 13.86 2.13
CA ASP A 107 8.32 14.23 1.43
C ASP A 107 9.14 13.00 0.99
N ALA A 108 9.09 11.92 1.76
CA ALA A 108 9.78 10.68 1.40
C ALA A 108 9.26 10.04 0.11
N TYR A 109 7.98 10.24 -0.23
CA TYR A 109 7.41 9.77 -1.49
C TYR A 109 7.77 10.68 -2.68
N THR A 110 8.04 11.96 -2.45
CA THR A 110 8.36 12.95 -3.50
C THR A 110 9.84 12.98 -3.87
N VAL A 111 10.68 12.14 -3.26
CA VAL A 111 12.09 12.02 -3.62
C VAL A 111 12.24 11.66 -5.09
N SER A 112 13.15 12.35 -5.79
CA SER A 112 13.42 12.12 -7.21
C SER A 112 13.68 10.64 -7.53
N GLY A 113 13.11 10.19 -8.63
CA GLY A 113 13.12 8.77 -9.02
C GLY A 113 12.05 7.92 -8.32
N GLY A 114 11.30 8.44 -7.35
CA GLY A 114 10.15 7.79 -6.71
C GLY A 114 10.49 6.42 -6.09
N PRO A 115 11.53 6.30 -5.24
CA PRO A 115 12.01 5.01 -4.76
C PRO A 115 10.95 4.19 -4.01
N LEU A 116 10.08 4.84 -3.24
CA LEU A 116 9.00 4.16 -2.51
C LEU A 116 7.94 3.58 -3.44
N TRP A 117 7.57 4.31 -4.49
CA TRP A 117 6.65 3.81 -5.53
C TRP A 117 7.29 2.72 -6.38
N ARG A 118 8.58 2.83 -6.72
CA ARG A 118 9.31 1.76 -7.41
C ARG A 118 9.37 0.48 -6.60
N ALA A 119 9.58 0.59 -5.29
CA ALA A 119 9.53 -0.56 -4.39
C ALA A 119 8.13 -1.20 -4.39
N ALA A 120 7.07 -0.40 -4.30
CA ALA A 120 5.70 -0.89 -4.37
C ALA A 120 5.38 -1.59 -5.71
N ALA A 121 5.74 -0.99 -6.85
CA ALA A 121 5.59 -1.61 -8.16
C ALA A 121 6.38 -2.92 -8.29
N THR A 122 7.60 -2.96 -7.73
CA THR A 122 8.43 -4.18 -7.71
C THR A 122 7.76 -5.28 -6.92
N GLU A 123 7.21 -4.98 -5.75
CA GLU A 123 6.48 -5.96 -4.94
C GLU A 123 5.21 -6.46 -5.63
N MET A 124 4.41 -5.56 -6.22
CA MET A 124 3.22 -5.95 -7.00
C MET A 124 3.60 -6.87 -8.17
N ARG A 125 4.68 -6.55 -8.89
CA ARG A 125 5.21 -7.40 -9.97
C ARG A 125 5.58 -8.80 -9.44
N LEU A 126 6.26 -8.87 -8.29
CA LEU A 126 6.64 -10.16 -7.69
C LEU A 126 5.40 -11.00 -7.29
N VAL A 127 4.33 -10.38 -6.80
CA VAL A 127 3.06 -11.07 -6.51
C VAL A 127 2.52 -11.75 -7.76
N LEU A 128 2.54 -11.06 -8.90
CA LEU A 128 2.08 -11.58 -10.18
C LEU A 128 3.03 -12.65 -10.74
N GLU A 129 4.34 -12.40 -10.74
CA GLU A 129 5.35 -13.31 -11.30
C GLU A 129 5.40 -14.67 -10.61
N ASN A 130 5.34 -14.68 -9.27
CA ASN A 130 5.42 -15.91 -8.48
C ASN A 130 4.29 -16.89 -8.81
N ARG A 131 3.10 -16.37 -9.16
CA ARG A 131 1.89 -17.18 -9.36
C ARG A 131 1.65 -17.54 -10.81
N LEU A 132 2.16 -16.73 -11.74
CA LEU A 132 2.21 -17.07 -13.16
C LEU A 132 3.39 -18.00 -13.52
N GLY A 133 4.25 -18.35 -12.56
CA GLY A 133 5.44 -19.17 -12.81
C GLY A 133 6.51 -18.45 -13.64
N LEU A 134 6.44 -17.13 -13.70
CA LEU A 134 7.37 -16.26 -14.42
C LEU A 134 8.53 -15.77 -13.55
N ALA A 135 8.46 -16.03 -12.24
CA ALA A 135 9.53 -15.69 -11.33
C ALA A 135 10.85 -16.37 -11.76
N PRO A 136 11.98 -15.65 -11.76
CA PRO A 136 13.27 -16.24 -12.10
C PRO A 136 13.55 -17.42 -11.16
N LYS A 137 13.80 -18.60 -11.75
CA LYS A 137 14.26 -19.76 -11.00
C LYS A 137 15.59 -19.39 -10.37
N LYS A 138 15.67 -19.44 -9.05
CA LYS A 138 16.91 -19.30 -8.29
C LYS A 138 17.86 -20.45 -8.57
#